data_AF-A0A8T0LTN1-F1
#
_entry.id   AF-A0A8T0LTN1-F1
#
_cell.length_a   1.000
_cell.length_b   1.000
_cell.length_c   1.000
_cell.angle_alpha   90.00
_cell.angle_beta   90.00
_cell.angle_gamma   90.00
#
_symmetry.space_group_name_H-M   'P 1'
#
loop_
_entity.id
_entity.type
_entity.pdbx_description
1 polymer ?
#
loop_
_entity_poly.entity_id
_entity_poly.type
_entity_poly.pdbx_seq_one_letter_code
_entity_poly.pdbx_strand_id
1 'polypeptide(L)'
;MSASMPKTIETITTARPKYIFLTAKSGAGKTYFANQLKDYKVLELDKVVHMTGLQFAIAGRNAFAMYKNRLSESVMTAFVANIHSFLERNATTPIVVEGAISDASLVRRIFSGPYAVFTFVYLYPTDEEVYAERLMKRLIVSMAIATAFTEPGLTGERPFKEDSCGLEKQSSGFIDLPNRVDTHYFYWYFESRNKPSTDPLVLWIPGGPGEGGTYGLLAENGPCTVNDNLSTSTNPYSWTTVANMVWVDLPANSGFSYSTVAEDDEFTDERVAESVFWFLQRFFKKHRELQGRKLFLVGESYGGHFVPSVAHYIWKKQHNHLFDKADPDLIPINLHGIAIGNGLTDSVEIYSHTVDMAVNNAYNITLVNETQLAALTAAAPKCRDLMTKCQTNTSICQEAGSFWQTKQYSPLLETGLSPYDIRKECETAVSDSVACQLKMPKIKAYLDSPQVREFLGVDPSFGEWVMLNYTINANFFGAPHYSGFISVANKVSDLLDAGLRVLLYVGDADLLCNIYAIKATAEKLKWSGSEGFNATKERLYLTASGIANAGTVRSYSRLTYVAVHNAGHMVPGDQPELALDMTSKFIRNETF
;
A
#
# COMPACT_ATOMS: atom_id res chain seq x y z
N MET A 1 -29.24 9.21 21.29
CA MET A 1 -29.46 10.12 22.44
C MET A 1 -28.19 10.16 23.27
N SER A 2 -27.76 11.35 23.66
CA SER A 2 -26.56 11.58 24.49
C SER A 2 -26.68 10.88 25.85
N ALA A 3 -25.80 9.92 26.15
CA ALA A 3 -25.40 9.70 27.53
C ALA A 3 -24.38 10.79 27.85
N SER A 4 -24.89 11.91 28.35
CA SER A 4 -24.08 13.08 28.68
C SER A 4 -23.12 12.70 29.82
N MET A 5 -21.89 13.24 29.75
CA MET A 5 -20.85 13.26 30.80
C MET A 5 -21.34 13.15 32.28
N PRO A 6 -22.49 13.75 32.68
CA PRO A 6 -23.19 13.45 33.93
C PRO A 6 -23.34 11.97 34.33
N LYS A 7 -23.72 11.05 33.43
CA LYS A 7 -23.98 9.64 33.78
C LYS A 7 -22.70 8.89 34.16
N THR A 8 -21.59 9.20 33.47
CA THR A 8 -20.27 8.63 33.80
C THR A 8 -19.78 9.15 35.15
N ILE A 9 -20.01 10.43 35.46
CA ILE A 9 -19.69 11.02 36.76
C ILE A 9 -20.51 10.36 37.86
N GLU A 10 -21.81 10.14 37.66
CA GLU A 10 -22.68 9.43 38.61
C GLU A 10 -22.20 7.99 38.87
N THR A 11 -21.84 7.27 37.80
CA THR A 11 -21.31 5.90 37.88
C THR A 11 -20.03 5.83 38.71
N ILE A 12 -19.09 6.74 38.45
CA ILE A 12 -17.82 6.82 39.21
C ILE A 12 -18.05 7.24 40.65
N THR A 13 -18.98 8.18 40.88
CA THR A 13 -19.33 8.65 42.23
C THR A 13 -19.93 7.52 43.07
N THR A 14 -20.66 6.60 42.42
CA THR A 14 -21.25 5.41 43.03
C THR A 14 -20.20 4.31 43.25
N ALA A 15 -19.44 3.96 42.22
CA ALA A 15 -18.47 2.85 42.27
C ALA A 15 -17.22 3.17 43.11
N ARG A 16 -16.88 4.45 43.28
CA ARG A 16 -15.72 4.96 44.01
C ARG A 16 -14.40 4.18 43.75
N PRO A 17 -13.99 3.99 42.48
CA PRO A 17 -12.72 3.32 42.20
C PRO A 17 -11.54 4.04 42.84
N LYS A 18 -10.56 3.27 43.33
CA LYS A 18 -9.38 3.83 43.99
C LYS A 18 -8.49 4.63 43.03
N TYR A 19 -8.32 4.13 41.81
CA TYR A 19 -7.52 4.76 40.77
C TYR A 19 -8.35 4.89 39.49
N ILE A 20 -8.29 6.06 38.86
CA ILE A 20 -8.91 6.32 37.56
C ILE A 20 -7.82 6.77 36.60
N PHE A 21 -7.78 6.21 35.39
CA PHE A 21 -7.01 6.78 34.29
C PHE A 21 -7.96 7.47 33.30
N LEU A 22 -7.85 8.79 33.19
CA LEU A 22 -8.69 9.65 32.36
C LEU A 22 -7.93 10.14 31.12
N THR A 23 -8.46 9.83 29.94
CA THR A 23 -7.94 10.35 28.66
C THR A 23 -9.06 10.85 27.74
N ALA A 24 -8.75 11.77 26.83
CA ALA A 24 -9.68 12.37 25.86
C ALA A 24 -8.95 13.09 24.73
N LYS A 25 -9.65 13.30 23.60
CA LYS A 25 -9.16 14.00 22.40
C LYS A 25 -8.79 15.48 22.63
N SER A 26 -9.50 16.19 23.52
CA SER A 26 -9.20 17.60 23.87
C SER A 26 -8.70 17.74 25.31
N GLY A 27 -7.83 18.73 25.57
CA GLY A 27 -7.34 19.04 26.93
C GLY A 27 -8.47 19.55 27.85
N ALA A 28 -9.29 20.48 27.34
CA ALA A 28 -10.36 21.11 28.12
C ALA A 28 -11.43 20.14 28.65
N GLY A 29 -11.76 19.08 27.89
CA GLY A 29 -12.74 18.08 28.31
C GLY A 29 -12.27 17.19 29.47
N LYS A 30 -10.98 16.82 29.49
CA LYS A 30 -10.37 16.02 30.57
C LYS A 30 -10.38 16.78 31.89
N THR A 31 -9.82 17.98 31.87
CA THR A 31 -9.72 18.82 33.06
C THR A 31 -11.10 19.20 33.58
N TYR A 32 -12.07 19.47 32.70
CA TYR A 32 -13.46 19.68 33.11
C TYR A 32 -14.01 18.46 33.88
N PHE A 33 -13.82 17.24 33.34
CA PHE A 33 -14.31 16.01 33.94
C PHE A 33 -13.64 15.69 35.28
N ALA A 34 -12.30 15.75 35.33
CA ALA A 34 -11.53 15.52 36.55
C ALA A 34 -11.96 16.46 37.68
N ASN A 35 -12.23 17.73 37.36
CA ASN A 35 -12.71 18.73 38.32
C ASN A 35 -14.12 18.46 38.85
N GLN A 36 -14.94 17.63 38.18
CA GLN A 36 -16.24 17.21 38.71
C GLN A 36 -16.12 16.11 39.78
N LEU A 37 -14.99 15.40 39.83
CA LEU A 37 -14.72 14.35 40.81
C LEU A 37 -14.10 14.94 42.09
N LYS A 38 -14.91 15.70 42.84
CA LYS A 38 -14.46 16.55 43.97
C LYS A 38 -13.66 15.83 45.07
N ASP A 39 -13.87 14.53 45.27
CA ASP A 39 -13.19 13.74 46.30
C ASP A 39 -11.89 13.05 45.79
N TYR A 40 -11.54 13.23 44.52
CA TYR A 40 -10.34 12.66 43.92
C TYR A 40 -9.20 13.68 43.84
N LYS A 41 -7.98 13.22 44.07
CA LYS A 41 -6.78 13.98 43.72
C LYS A 41 -6.44 13.77 42.25
N VAL A 42 -6.08 14.84 41.55
CA VAL A 42 -5.72 14.81 40.13
C VAL A 42 -4.19 14.78 39.98
N LEU A 43 -3.68 13.82 39.23
CA LEU A 43 -2.31 13.76 38.74
C LEU A 43 -2.32 14.09 37.24
N GLU A 44 -1.83 15.27 36.89
CA GLU A 44 -1.64 15.69 35.51
C GLU A 44 -0.33 15.11 34.95
N LEU A 45 -0.42 14.18 34.02
CA LEU A 45 0.76 13.59 33.40
C LEU A 45 1.60 14.61 32.64
N ASP A 46 1.00 15.70 32.12
CA ASP A 46 1.75 16.77 31.44
C ASP A 46 2.76 17.42 32.39
N LYS A 47 2.41 17.56 33.66
CA LYS A 47 3.33 18.05 34.70
C LYS A 47 4.43 17.03 34.99
N VAL A 48 4.10 15.74 35.00
CA VAL A 48 5.11 14.69 35.22
C VAL A 48 6.08 14.59 34.04
N VAL A 49 5.57 14.72 32.81
CA VAL A 49 6.37 14.80 31.59
C VAL A 49 7.31 16.00 31.65
N HIS A 50 6.81 17.17 32.04
CA HIS A 50 7.64 18.36 32.17
C HIS A 50 8.74 18.21 33.22
N MET A 51 8.40 17.71 34.42
CA MET A 51 9.39 17.50 35.50
C MET A 51 10.45 16.46 35.12
N THR A 52 10.01 15.33 34.55
CA THR A 52 10.94 14.29 34.10
C THR A 52 11.79 14.79 32.93
N GLY A 53 11.23 15.63 32.06
CA GLY A 53 11.96 16.28 30.97
C GLY A 53 13.08 17.16 31.50
N LEU A 54 12.80 18.02 32.49
CA LEU A 54 13.81 18.84 33.16
C LEU A 54 14.92 18.01 33.80
N GLN A 55 14.57 16.90 34.46
CA GLN A 55 15.54 15.99 35.09
C GLN A 55 16.57 15.42 34.11
N PHE A 56 16.17 15.19 32.85
CA PHE A 56 17.02 14.62 31.81
C PHE A 56 17.42 15.64 30.72
N ALA A 57 17.22 16.94 30.96
CA ALA A 57 17.46 18.01 29.99
C ALA A 57 16.72 17.83 28.64
N ILE A 58 15.52 17.23 28.68
CA ILE A 58 14.64 17.00 27.52
C ILE A 58 13.55 18.09 27.53
N ALA A 59 13.60 18.99 26.55
CA ALA A 59 12.72 20.17 26.51
C ALA A 59 11.68 20.11 25.37
N GLY A 60 10.63 20.93 25.52
CA GLY A 60 9.63 21.16 24.48
C GLY A 60 8.90 19.90 24.04
N ARG A 61 8.67 19.77 22.73
CA ARG A 61 7.93 18.65 22.12
C ARG A 61 8.58 17.27 22.34
N ASN A 62 9.89 17.22 22.61
CA ASN A 62 10.60 15.96 22.79
C ASN A 62 10.27 15.28 24.12
N ALA A 63 9.93 16.05 25.16
CA ALA A 63 9.52 15.48 26.44
C ALA A 63 8.20 14.69 26.31
N PHE A 64 7.30 15.13 25.43
CA PHE A 64 6.02 14.46 25.17
C PHE A 64 6.17 13.08 24.51
N ALA A 65 7.37 12.69 24.04
CA ALA A 65 7.64 11.32 23.61
C ALA A 65 7.52 10.29 24.75
N MET A 66 7.53 10.74 26.03
CA MET A 66 7.22 9.89 27.18
C MET A 66 5.83 9.26 27.07
N TYR A 67 4.83 9.98 26.54
CA TYR A 67 3.46 9.47 26.35
C TYR A 67 3.35 8.29 25.39
N LYS A 68 4.41 8.04 24.61
CA LYS A 68 4.51 6.97 23.63
C LYS A 68 5.47 5.85 24.08
N ASN A 69 5.99 5.90 25.31
CA ASN A 69 7.05 5.00 25.78
C ASN A 69 8.30 4.96 24.87
N ARG A 70 8.65 6.10 24.23
CA ARG A 70 9.72 6.17 23.19
C ARG A 70 11.04 6.80 23.66
N LEU A 71 11.17 7.13 24.94
CA LEU A 71 12.43 7.61 25.49
C LEU A 71 13.24 6.46 26.10
N SER A 72 14.50 6.72 26.41
CA SER A 72 15.39 5.71 27.01
C SER A 72 14.77 5.08 28.27
N GLU A 73 15.13 3.83 28.55
CA GLU A 73 14.56 3.09 29.68
C GLU A 73 14.82 3.78 31.02
N SER A 74 15.96 4.47 31.18
CA SER A 74 16.23 5.31 32.36
C SER A 74 15.25 6.48 32.48
N VAL A 75 14.87 7.12 31.37
CA VAL A 75 13.91 8.22 31.36
C VAL A 75 12.50 7.70 31.64
N MET A 76 12.11 6.59 31.01
CA MET A 76 10.79 6.00 31.22
C MET A 76 10.64 5.41 32.62
N THR A 77 11.71 4.84 33.19
CA THR A 77 11.73 4.40 34.59
C THR A 77 11.54 5.58 35.54
N ALA A 78 12.25 6.69 35.32
CA ALA A 78 12.07 7.90 36.14
C ALA A 78 10.67 8.51 35.99
N PHE A 79 10.12 8.54 34.77
CA PHE A 79 8.76 8.99 34.49
C PHE A 79 7.72 8.18 35.29
N VAL A 80 7.80 6.84 35.21
CA VAL A 80 6.90 5.95 35.94
C VAL A 80 7.11 6.06 37.46
N ALA A 81 8.35 6.16 37.92
CA ALA A 81 8.67 6.34 39.33
C ALA A 81 8.11 7.66 39.89
N ASN A 82 8.12 8.74 39.11
CA ASN A 82 7.52 10.02 39.49
C ASN A 82 6.00 9.91 39.64
N ILE A 83 5.35 9.09 38.81
CA ILE A 83 3.92 8.77 38.93
C ILE A 83 3.66 7.94 40.20
N HIS A 84 4.38 6.83 40.38
CA HIS A 84 4.24 5.97 41.56
C HIS A 84 4.48 6.72 42.86
N SER A 85 5.50 7.58 42.90
CA SER A 85 5.77 8.45 44.06
C SER A 85 4.59 9.37 44.39
N PHE A 86 3.87 9.87 43.38
CA PHE A 86 2.64 10.61 43.61
C PHE A 86 1.52 9.71 44.17
N LEU A 87 1.34 8.51 43.62
CA LEU A 87 0.32 7.57 44.08
C LEU A 87 0.56 7.17 45.56
N GLU A 88 1.81 6.88 45.91
CA GLU A 88 2.21 6.49 47.28
C GLU A 88 1.97 7.59 48.30
N ARG A 89 2.37 8.84 47.98
CA ARG A 89 2.11 10.00 48.85
C ARG A 89 0.62 10.28 49.07
N ASN A 90 -0.24 9.73 48.22
CA ASN A 90 -1.68 9.92 48.26
C ASN A 90 -2.44 8.60 48.48
N ALA A 91 -1.79 7.59 49.08
CA ALA A 91 -2.33 6.25 49.23
C ALA A 91 -3.69 6.17 49.96
N THR A 92 -4.09 7.17 50.75
CA THR A 92 -5.37 7.22 51.47
C THR A 92 -6.49 7.93 50.71
N THR A 93 -6.21 8.62 49.60
CA THR A 93 -7.19 9.37 48.80
C THR A 93 -7.38 8.71 47.43
N PRO A 94 -8.59 8.67 46.84
CA PRO A 94 -8.73 8.18 45.47
C PRO A 94 -8.11 9.16 44.46
N ILE A 95 -7.59 8.64 43.34
CA ILE A 95 -6.73 9.41 42.42
C ILE A 95 -7.24 9.29 40.98
N VAL A 96 -7.31 10.42 40.28
CA VAL A 96 -7.46 10.50 38.83
C VAL A 96 -6.11 10.84 38.23
N VAL A 97 -5.57 9.96 37.40
CA VAL A 97 -4.43 10.25 36.54
C VAL A 97 -4.99 10.76 35.22
N GLU A 98 -4.74 12.02 34.86
CA GLU A 98 -5.16 12.59 33.58
C GLU A 98 -3.98 12.83 32.65
N GLY A 99 -4.12 12.44 31.39
CA GLY A 99 -3.10 12.74 30.38
C GLY A 99 -3.30 12.02 29.06
N ALA A 100 -2.50 12.41 28.08
CA ALA A 100 -2.58 11.89 26.71
C ALA A 100 -1.65 10.68 26.52
N ILE A 101 -1.98 9.52 27.10
CA ILE A 101 -1.22 8.28 26.82
C ILE A 101 -1.75 7.64 25.53
N SER A 102 -0.83 7.29 24.62
CA SER A 102 -1.14 6.59 23.35
C SER A 102 -0.49 5.21 23.25
N ASP A 103 0.27 4.80 24.26
CA ASP A 103 0.97 3.52 24.30
C ASP A 103 0.46 2.64 25.45
N ALA A 104 0.00 1.42 25.14
CA ALA A 104 -0.57 0.50 26.11
C ALA A 104 0.47 -0.10 27.07
N SER A 105 1.73 -0.22 26.63
CA SER A 105 2.82 -0.70 27.48
C SER A 105 3.13 0.31 28.59
N LEU A 106 3.02 1.61 28.31
CA LEU A 106 3.14 2.66 29.31
C LEU A 106 2.03 2.61 30.35
N VAL A 107 0.78 2.41 29.93
CA VAL A 107 -0.35 2.24 30.87
C VAL A 107 -0.10 1.03 31.77
N ARG A 108 0.42 -0.09 31.22
CA ARG A 108 0.79 -1.27 32.03
C ARG A 108 1.92 -0.96 33.00
N ARG A 109 2.94 -0.20 32.59
CA ARG A 109 4.05 0.22 33.48
C ARG A 109 3.56 1.11 34.61
N ILE A 110 2.62 2.01 34.34
CA ILE A 110 2.04 2.92 35.35
C ILE A 110 1.12 2.15 36.30
N PHE A 111 0.23 1.33 35.76
CA PHE A 111 -0.76 0.56 36.51
C PHE A 111 -0.36 -0.92 36.60
N SER A 112 0.82 -1.17 37.17
CA SER A 112 1.29 -2.52 37.52
C SER A 112 1.33 -2.72 39.03
N GLY A 113 1.39 -3.99 39.45
CA GLY A 113 1.56 -4.35 40.87
C GLY A 113 0.43 -3.79 41.75
N PRO A 114 0.74 -2.99 42.79
CA PRO A 114 -0.28 -2.48 43.72
C PRO A 114 -1.27 -1.49 43.08
N TYR A 115 -0.99 -1.00 41.86
CA TYR A 115 -1.83 -0.06 41.13
C TYR A 115 -2.63 -0.72 39.99
N ALA A 116 -2.54 -2.06 39.85
CA ALA A 116 -3.12 -2.78 38.71
C ALA A 116 -4.66 -2.75 38.64
N VAL A 117 -5.33 -2.44 39.76
CA VAL A 117 -6.79 -2.29 39.80
C VAL A 117 -7.14 -0.81 39.64
N PHE A 118 -7.54 -0.42 38.43
CA PHE A 118 -7.94 0.95 38.10
C PHE A 118 -9.13 0.98 37.14
N THR A 119 -9.87 2.08 37.15
CA THR A 119 -10.94 2.35 36.19
C THR A 119 -10.41 3.21 35.05
N PHE A 120 -10.56 2.74 33.82
CA PHE A 120 -10.22 3.51 32.64
C PHE A 120 -11.41 4.33 32.16
N VAL A 121 -11.22 5.62 31.93
CA VAL A 121 -12.24 6.54 31.43
C VAL A 121 -11.72 7.25 30.20
N TYR A 122 -12.40 7.04 29.07
CA TYR A 122 -12.07 7.69 27.81
C TYR A 122 -13.25 8.53 27.30
N LEU A 123 -13.03 9.83 27.10
CA LEU A 123 -14.07 10.73 26.62
C LEU A 123 -13.95 10.90 25.09
N TYR A 124 -14.83 10.24 24.33
CA TYR A 124 -14.97 10.38 22.86
C TYR A 124 -16.45 10.44 22.46
N PRO A 125 -16.83 11.11 21.36
CA PRO A 125 -18.18 11.00 20.82
C PRO A 125 -18.36 9.67 20.08
N THR A 126 -19.31 8.86 20.57
CA THR A 126 -20.03 7.73 19.94
C THR A 126 -19.47 6.29 20.01
N ASP A 127 -20.39 5.44 20.49
CA ASP A 127 -20.54 3.97 20.60
C ASP A 127 -19.61 3.14 21.52
N GLU A 128 -20.08 2.90 22.75
CA GLU A 128 -19.34 2.25 23.86
C GLU A 128 -19.25 0.71 23.72
N GLU A 129 -20.26 0.04 23.16
CA GLU A 129 -20.31 -1.44 23.11
C GLU A 129 -19.37 -2.02 22.05
N VAL A 130 -19.38 -1.42 20.86
CA VAL A 130 -18.51 -1.82 19.74
C VAL A 130 -17.04 -1.62 20.10
N TYR A 131 -16.71 -0.60 20.90
CA TYR A 131 -15.35 -0.35 21.35
C TYR A 131 -14.94 -1.27 22.52
N ALA A 132 -15.83 -1.56 23.47
CA ALA A 132 -15.58 -2.49 24.57
C ALA A 132 -15.29 -3.91 24.04
N GLU A 133 -16.03 -4.39 23.05
CA GLU A 133 -15.73 -5.66 22.36
C GLU A 133 -14.35 -5.65 21.69
N ARG A 134 -13.98 -4.55 21.02
CA ARG A 134 -12.68 -4.38 20.36
C ARG A 134 -11.51 -4.34 21.36
N LEU A 135 -11.68 -3.68 22.50
CA LEU A 135 -10.65 -3.57 23.53
C LEU A 135 -10.47 -4.89 24.30
N MET A 136 -11.56 -5.62 24.59
CA MET A 136 -11.49 -6.94 25.21
C MET A 136 -10.85 -7.97 24.27
N LYS A 137 -11.13 -7.91 22.96
CA LYS A 137 -10.37 -8.69 21.96
C LYS A 137 -8.88 -8.33 21.98
N ARG A 138 -8.51 -7.05 22.03
CA ARG A 138 -7.10 -6.61 22.15
C ARG A 138 -6.41 -7.09 23.43
N LEU A 139 -7.10 -7.11 24.58
CA LEU A 139 -6.56 -7.60 25.86
C LEU A 139 -6.36 -9.11 25.86
N ILE A 140 -7.31 -9.87 25.30
CA ILE A 140 -7.21 -11.34 25.17
C ILE A 140 -6.07 -11.72 24.21
N VAL A 141 -5.97 -11.05 23.05
CA VAL A 141 -4.88 -11.26 22.08
C VAL A 141 -3.52 -10.88 22.70
N SER A 142 -3.45 -9.78 23.47
CA SER A 142 -2.21 -9.36 24.13
C SER A 142 -1.76 -10.30 25.26
N MET A 143 -2.68 -10.94 25.98
CA MET A 143 -2.35 -11.94 27.00
C MET A 143 -1.82 -13.23 26.37
N ALA A 144 -2.36 -13.63 25.21
CA ALA A 144 -1.84 -14.77 24.44
C ALA A 144 -0.42 -14.49 23.88
N ILE A 145 -0.15 -13.25 23.45
CA ILE A 145 1.18 -12.83 22.98
C ILE A 145 2.18 -12.77 24.15
N ALA A 146 1.78 -12.29 25.32
CA ALA A 146 2.66 -12.21 26.49
C ALA A 146 3.11 -13.60 27.00
N THR A 147 2.32 -14.65 26.77
CA THR A 147 2.73 -16.04 27.04
C THR A 147 3.67 -16.64 26.01
N ALA A 148 3.81 -16.02 24.82
CA ALA A 148 4.65 -16.52 23.73
C ALA A 148 6.06 -15.90 23.69
N PHE A 149 6.28 -14.75 24.34
CA PHE A 149 7.58 -14.07 24.36
C PHE A 149 8.35 -14.33 25.66
N THR A 150 8.97 -15.50 25.74
CA THR A 150 10.32 -15.58 26.31
C THR A 150 11.28 -15.53 25.12
N GLU A 151 12.14 -14.52 25.06
CA GLU A 151 13.06 -14.31 23.93
C GLU A 151 13.89 -15.57 23.62
N PRO A 152 14.13 -15.81 22.32
CA PRO A 152 15.47 -15.50 21.81
C PRO A 152 15.46 -14.80 20.45
N GLY A 153 16.25 -13.72 20.36
CA GLY A 153 16.98 -13.23 19.18
C GLY A 153 16.31 -13.31 17.80
N LEU A 154 15.57 -12.28 17.41
CA LEU A 154 15.21 -12.01 16.00
C LEU A 154 16.36 -11.32 15.26
N THR A 155 17.45 -12.05 15.09
CA THR A 155 18.48 -11.79 14.06
C THR A 155 18.90 -13.13 13.49
N GLY A 156 18.07 -13.70 12.62
CA GLY A 156 18.36 -14.97 11.98
C GLY A 156 17.66 -15.06 10.65
N GLU A 157 18.44 -15.13 9.57
CA GLU A 157 18.01 -15.71 8.30
C GLU A 157 17.38 -17.07 8.60
N ARG A 158 16.11 -17.26 8.22
CA ARG A 158 15.42 -18.54 8.45
C ARG A 158 15.91 -19.53 7.39
N PRO A 159 16.36 -20.74 7.78
CA PRO A 159 16.96 -21.67 6.84
C PRO A 159 15.98 -22.12 5.76
N PHE A 160 16.53 -22.29 4.56
CA PHE A 160 15.88 -22.81 3.36
C PHE A 160 15.13 -24.12 3.64
N LYS A 161 13.87 -24.23 3.19
CA LYS A 161 13.09 -25.47 3.17
C LYS A 161 13.00 -25.91 1.71
N GLU A 162 13.30 -27.17 1.40
CA GLU A 162 13.36 -27.70 0.03
C GLU A 162 12.06 -27.51 -0.80
N ASP A 163 10.92 -27.21 -0.15
CA ASP A 163 9.62 -26.91 -0.79
C ASP A 163 9.26 -25.41 -0.84
N SER A 164 10.21 -24.50 -0.60
CA SER A 164 9.94 -23.05 -0.58
C SER A 164 9.84 -22.44 -1.98
N CYS A 165 9.05 -21.36 -2.11
CA CYS A 165 8.96 -20.61 -3.36
C CYS A 165 10.34 -20.05 -3.75
N GLY A 166 10.90 -20.50 -4.87
CA GLY A 166 12.22 -20.07 -5.34
C GLY A 166 13.40 -20.80 -4.71
N LEU A 167 14.54 -20.74 -5.40
CA LEU A 167 15.83 -21.28 -4.94
C LEU A 167 16.74 -20.19 -4.35
N GLU A 168 16.34 -18.94 -4.50
CA GLU A 168 17.09 -17.76 -4.10
C GLU A 168 16.96 -17.51 -2.60
N LYS A 169 17.95 -16.82 -2.04
CA LYS A 169 17.84 -16.29 -0.70
C LYS A 169 16.70 -15.27 -0.65
N GLN A 170 15.85 -15.41 0.36
CA GLN A 170 14.62 -14.64 0.49
C GLN A 170 14.40 -14.16 1.91
N SER A 171 13.64 -13.08 2.04
CA SER A 171 13.18 -12.55 3.32
C SER A 171 11.77 -12.02 3.16
N SER A 172 10.92 -12.26 4.14
CA SER A 172 9.58 -11.68 4.21
C SER A 172 9.32 -11.08 5.58
N GLY A 173 8.19 -10.40 5.70
CA GLY A 173 7.67 -9.92 6.97
C GLY A 173 7.14 -8.50 6.87
N PHE A 174 7.02 -7.85 8.02
CA PHE A 174 6.39 -6.55 8.14
C PHE A 174 7.41 -5.43 8.35
N ILE A 175 7.09 -4.26 7.81
CA ILE A 175 7.79 -3.00 8.05
C ILE A 175 6.79 -1.99 8.62
N ASP A 176 7.08 -1.54 9.84
CA ASP A 176 6.31 -0.51 10.52
C ASP A 176 6.63 0.87 9.93
N LEU A 177 5.60 1.63 9.57
CA LEU A 177 5.78 2.93 8.95
C LEU A 177 5.92 4.03 10.03
N PRO A 178 7.08 4.71 10.13
CA PRO A 178 7.31 5.72 11.19
C PRO A 178 6.39 6.95 11.11
N ASN A 179 5.83 7.22 9.93
CA ASN A 179 4.90 8.32 9.66
C ASN A 179 3.42 7.94 9.90
N ARG A 180 3.16 6.70 10.34
CA ARG A 180 1.83 6.18 10.62
C ARG A 180 1.71 5.81 12.09
N VAL A 181 0.48 5.62 12.54
CA VAL A 181 0.17 5.27 13.93
C VAL A 181 0.45 3.78 14.17
N ASP A 182 -0.04 2.93 13.28
CA ASP A 182 -0.03 1.47 13.38
C ASP A 182 -0.12 0.79 12.00
N THR A 183 0.45 1.40 10.95
CA THR A 183 0.53 0.77 9.63
C THR A 183 1.75 -0.15 9.53
N HIS A 184 1.49 -1.36 9.06
CA HIS A 184 2.49 -2.41 8.84
C HIS A 184 2.38 -2.90 7.40
N TYR A 185 3.40 -2.61 6.59
CA TYR A 185 3.48 -3.12 5.22
C TYR A 185 4.17 -4.48 5.19
N PHE A 186 3.47 -5.49 4.69
CA PHE A 186 4.05 -6.78 4.37
C PHE A 186 4.86 -6.69 3.07
N TYR A 187 6.01 -7.36 3.07
CA TYR A 187 6.83 -7.53 1.87
C TYR A 187 7.35 -8.96 1.75
N TRP A 188 7.65 -9.34 0.51
CA TRP A 188 8.42 -10.54 0.20
C TRP A 188 9.56 -10.19 -0.76
N TYR A 189 10.78 -10.37 -0.29
CA TYR A 189 12.04 -10.04 -0.97
C TYR A 189 12.78 -11.30 -1.43
N PHE A 190 13.34 -11.23 -2.63
CA PHE A 190 14.21 -12.25 -3.22
C PHE A 190 15.48 -11.64 -3.80
N GLU A 191 16.61 -12.26 -3.51
CA GLU A 191 17.88 -11.95 -4.15
C GLU A 191 17.85 -12.29 -5.65
N SER A 192 18.65 -11.56 -6.43
CA SER A 192 18.83 -11.91 -7.85
C SER A 192 19.48 -13.29 -8.01
N ARG A 193 19.02 -14.07 -9.00
CA ARG A 193 19.64 -15.34 -9.43
C ARG A 193 21.01 -15.14 -10.09
N ASN A 194 21.32 -13.94 -10.56
CA ASN A 194 22.54 -13.67 -11.31
C ASN A 194 23.66 -13.13 -10.41
N LYS A 195 23.61 -11.85 -10.00
CA LYS A 195 24.62 -11.24 -9.15
C LYS A 195 23.96 -10.37 -8.08
N PRO A 196 23.41 -10.95 -7.00
CA PRO A 196 22.60 -10.21 -6.03
C PRO A 196 23.36 -9.05 -5.36
N SER A 197 24.69 -9.16 -5.24
CA SER A 197 25.56 -8.12 -4.70
C SER A 197 25.83 -6.93 -5.63
N THR A 198 25.39 -6.96 -6.90
CA THR A 198 25.59 -5.86 -7.86
C THR A 198 24.35 -5.52 -8.66
N ASP A 199 23.45 -6.47 -8.83
CA ASP A 199 22.23 -6.32 -9.61
C ASP A 199 21.28 -5.31 -8.95
N PRO A 200 20.45 -4.62 -9.74
CA PRO A 200 19.59 -3.55 -9.25
C PRO A 200 18.49 -4.08 -8.33
N LEU A 201 17.82 -3.16 -7.64
CA LEU A 201 16.61 -3.42 -6.87
C LEU A 201 15.39 -3.01 -7.68
N VAL A 202 14.38 -3.87 -7.72
CA VAL A 202 13.06 -3.59 -8.29
C VAL A 202 12.02 -3.73 -7.18
N LEU A 203 11.21 -2.69 -6.99
CA LEU A 203 10.00 -2.75 -6.17
C LEU A 203 8.80 -2.96 -7.08
N TRP A 204 8.09 -4.08 -6.91
CA TRP A 204 6.82 -4.36 -7.56
C TRP A 204 5.67 -3.77 -6.75
N ILE A 205 4.89 -2.90 -7.38
CA ILE A 205 3.77 -2.16 -6.81
C ILE A 205 2.47 -2.68 -7.46
N PRO A 206 1.53 -3.23 -6.68
CA PRO A 206 0.29 -3.81 -7.19
C PRO A 206 -0.73 -2.77 -7.67
N GLY A 207 -1.84 -3.28 -8.21
CA GLY A 207 -2.99 -2.53 -8.71
C GLY A 207 -4.18 -2.48 -7.74
N GLY A 208 -5.38 -2.62 -8.31
CA GLY A 208 -6.68 -2.51 -7.62
C GLY A 208 -7.41 -1.17 -7.87
N PRO A 209 -7.20 -0.12 -7.05
CA PRO A 209 -6.35 -0.05 -5.86
C PRO A 209 -6.87 -0.95 -4.75
N GLY A 210 -5.95 -1.44 -3.92
CA GLY A 210 -6.28 -2.35 -2.83
C GLY A 210 -5.86 -3.80 -3.08
N GLU A 211 -5.06 -4.08 -4.11
CA GLU A 211 -4.52 -5.41 -4.37
C GLU A 211 -3.21 -5.70 -3.63
N GLY A 212 -3.02 -6.93 -3.15
CA GLY A 212 -1.74 -7.37 -2.57
C GLY A 212 -0.67 -7.67 -3.64
N GLY A 213 0.56 -7.15 -3.49
CA GLY A 213 1.69 -7.43 -4.37
C GLY A 213 2.14 -8.89 -4.36
N THR A 214 1.83 -9.66 -3.31
CA THR A 214 2.07 -11.10 -3.28
C THR A 214 1.29 -11.87 -4.36
N TYR A 215 0.21 -11.30 -4.90
CA TYR A 215 -0.48 -11.88 -6.05
C TYR A 215 0.43 -11.90 -7.27
N GLY A 216 1.02 -10.75 -7.65
CA GLY A 216 1.91 -10.67 -8.81
C GLY A 216 3.17 -11.52 -8.68
N LEU A 217 3.64 -11.74 -7.44
CA LEU A 217 4.71 -12.70 -7.16
C LEU A 217 4.33 -14.11 -7.62
N LEU A 218 3.17 -14.62 -7.21
CA LEU A 218 2.79 -16.03 -7.42
C LEU A 218 2.05 -16.28 -8.75
N ALA A 219 1.44 -15.25 -9.32
CA ALA A 219 0.65 -15.34 -10.54
C ALA A 219 1.46 -15.01 -11.80
N GLU A 220 2.46 -14.14 -11.68
CA GLU A 220 3.08 -13.45 -12.82
C GLU A 220 4.61 -13.63 -12.88
N ASN A 221 5.38 -12.83 -12.13
CA ASN A 221 6.81 -12.62 -12.38
C ASN A 221 7.74 -13.05 -11.24
N GLY A 222 7.19 -13.59 -10.15
CA GLY A 222 7.98 -14.10 -9.04
C GLY A 222 8.69 -15.42 -9.34
N PRO A 223 9.47 -15.92 -8.37
CA PRO A 223 10.42 -17.01 -8.58
C PRO A 223 9.75 -18.38 -8.68
N CYS A 224 8.47 -18.49 -8.34
CA CYS A 224 7.70 -19.72 -8.38
C CYS A 224 6.24 -19.50 -8.78
N THR A 225 5.54 -20.58 -9.10
CA THR A 225 4.08 -20.63 -9.28
C THR A 225 3.47 -21.68 -8.36
N VAL A 226 2.23 -21.46 -7.93
CA VAL A 226 1.47 -22.41 -7.08
C VAL A 226 0.83 -23.52 -7.92
N ASN A 227 1.08 -24.77 -7.52
CA ASN A 227 0.49 -25.99 -8.09
C ASN A 227 -0.85 -26.33 -7.41
N ASP A 228 -1.65 -27.22 -7.99
CA ASP A 228 -3.00 -27.54 -7.47
C ASP A 228 -2.97 -28.25 -6.10
N ASN A 229 -1.88 -28.96 -5.80
CA ASN A 229 -1.64 -29.57 -4.49
C ASN A 229 -1.04 -28.59 -3.45
N LEU A 230 -1.05 -27.29 -3.74
CA LEU A 230 -0.47 -26.22 -2.91
C LEU A 230 1.05 -26.31 -2.70
N SER A 231 1.76 -27.12 -3.49
CA SER A 231 3.22 -27.00 -3.62
C SER A 231 3.60 -25.88 -4.60
N THR A 232 4.90 -25.59 -4.72
CA THR A 232 5.39 -24.59 -5.69
C THR A 232 6.30 -25.21 -6.74
N SER A 233 6.29 -24.63 -7.94
CA SER A 233 7.20 -24.95 -9.05
C SER A 233 8.05 -23.73 -9.38
N THR A 234 9.33 -23.92 -9.71
CA THR A 234 10.20 -22.80 -10.11
C THR A 234 9.71 -22.15 -11.41
N ASN A 235 9.65 -20.82 -11.44
CA ASN A 235 9.38 -20.04 -12.63
C ASN A 235 10.69 -19.74 -13.39
N PRO A 236 10.93 -20.31 -14.58
CA PRO A 236 12.15 -20.06 -15.35
C PRO A 236 12.24 -18.62 -15.87
N TYR A 237 11.13 -17.90 -15.96
CA TYR A 237 11.05 -16.54 -16.49
C TYR A 237 10.89 -15.48 -15.39
N SER A 238 11.23 -15.83 -14.15
CA SER A 238 11.15 -14.88 -13.04
C SER A 238 12.06 -13.68 -13.25
N TRP A 239 11.60 -12.51 -12.82
CA TRP A 239 12.37 -11.27 -12.86
C TRP A 239 13.54 -11.25 -11.86
N THR A 240 13.58 -12.17 -10.90
CA THR A 240 14.78 -12.40 -10.06
C THR A 240 16.00 -12.79 -10.91
N THR A 241 15.81 -13.24 -12.15
CA THR A 241 16.88 -13.49 -13.12
C THR A 241 17.75 -12.25 -13.39
N VAL A 242 17.22 -11.03 -13.23
CA VAL A 242 17.92 -9.79 -13.61
C VAL A 242 17.95 -8.72 -12.52
N ALA A 243 17.25 -8.92 -11.40
CA ALA A 243 17.21 -7.97 -10.30
C ALA A 243 16.98 -8.64 -8.95
N ASN A 244 17.36 -7.94 -7.89
CA ASN A 244 16.82 -8.17 -6.56
C ASN A 244 15.37 -7.64 -6.56
N MET A 245 14.41 -8.44 -6.14
CA MET A 245 12.98 -8.15 -6.29
C MET A 245 12.29 -8.04 -4.93
N VAL A 246 11.45 -7.01 -4.75
CA VAL A 246 10.58 -6.85 -3.58
C VAL A 246 9.14 -6.71 -4.08
N TRP A 247 8.26 -7.59 -3.63
CA TRP A 247 6.82 -7.41 -3.76
C TRP A 247 6.30 -6.84 -2.44
N VAL A 248 5.53 -5.77 -2.51
CA VAL A 248 4.93 -5.13 -1.34
C VAL A 248 3.41 -5.19 -1.45
N ASP A 249 2.76 -5.55 -0.35
CA ASP A 249 1.31 -5.45 -0.24
C ASP A 249 0.95 -4.01 0.14
N LEU A 250 0.21 -3.32 -0.71
CA LEU A 250 -0.22 -1.95 -0.45
C LEU A 250 -1.53 -1.64 -1.19
N PRO A 251 -2.33 -0.68 -0.72
CA PRO A 251 -2.21 0.08 0.54
C PRO A 251 -2.43 -0.79 1.80
N ALA A 252 -2.36 -0.17 2.99
CA ALA A 252 -2.63 -0.88 4.25
C ALA A 252 -4.01 -1.57 4.23
N ASN A 253 -4.10 -2.82 4.69
CA ASN A 253 -5.26 -3.73 4.62
C ASN A 253 -5.48 -4.42 3.25
N SER A 254 -4.48 -4.39 2.38
CA SER A 254 -4.37 -5.23 1.18
C SER A 254 -3.37 -6.35 1.40
N GLY A 255 -3.62 -7.52 0.82
CA GLY A 255 -2.81 -8.73 1.01
C GLY A 255 -2.68 -9.10 2.50
N PHE A 256 -1.45 -9.11 3.01
CA PHE A 256 -1.14 -9.22 4.43
C PHE A 256 -0.89 -7.88 5.13
N SER A 257 -0.68 -6.79 4.40
CA SER A 257 -0.49 -5.46 5.02
C SER A 257 -1.70 -5.05 5.82
N TYR A 258 -1.52 -4.29 6.90
CA TYR A 258 -2.63 -3.86 7.74
C TYR A 258 -2.37 -2.53 8.45
N SER A 259 -3.46 -1.91 8.88
CA SER A 259 -3.47 -0.91 9.94
C SER A 259 -4.67 -1.13 10.85
N THR A 260 -4.51 -0.88 12.16
CA THR A 260 -5.63 -1.03 13.10
C THR A 260 -6.36 0.26 13.44
N VAL A 261 -6.03 1.37 12.77
CA VAL A 261 -6.62 2.69 13.04
C VAL A 261 -7.01 3.44 11.77
N ALA A 262 -8.17 4.08 11.78
CA ALA A 262 -8.69 4.82 10.62
C ALA A 262 -7.85 6.06 10.29
N GLU A 263 -7.11 6.60 11.26
CA GLU A 263 -6.18 7.71 11.02
C GLU A 263 -5.13 7.38 9.98
N ASP A 264 -4.81 6.09 9.79
CA ASP A 264 -3.80 5.58 8.89
C ASP A 264 -4.33 5.28 7.48
N ASP A 265 -5.65 5.22 7.30
CA ASP A 265 -6.33 4.88 6.04
C ASP A 265 -5.76 5.62 4.81
N GLU A 266 -5.51 4.87 3.75
CA GLU A 266 -4.78 5.33 2.57
C GLU A 266 -5.69 5.40 1.34
N PHE A 267 -6.39 6.52 1.17
CA PHE A 267 -7.38 6.71 0.10
C PHE A 267 -6.95 7.65 -1.02
N THR A 268 -5.66 8.03 -1.06
CA THR A 268 -5.09 8.89 -2.11
C THR A 268 -3.70 8.43 -2.53
N ASP A 269 -3.35 8.72 -3.78
CA ASP A 269 -2.05 8.37 -4.35
C ASP A 269 -0.90 9.05 -3.59
N GLU A 270 -1.08 10.30 -3.16
CA GLU A 270 -0.10 11.04 -2.36
C GLU A 270 0.19 10.35 -1.03
N ARG A 271 -0.85 9.78 -0.42
CA ARG A 271 -0.74 9.14 0.88
C ARG A 271 -0.02 7.80 0.79
N VAL A 272 -0.35 7.00 -0.22
CA VAL A 272 0.38 5.78 -0.55
C VAL A 272 1.83 6.09 -0.92
N ALA A 273 2.07 7.13 -1.73
CA ALA A 273 3.41 7.54 -2.13
C ALA A 273 4.32 7.88 -0.95
N GLU A 274 3.80 8.61 0.04
CA GLU A 274 4.51 8.88 1.28
C GLU A 274 4.82 7.59 2.07
N SER A 275 3.83 6.69 2.21
CA SER A 275 4.02 5.44 2.94
C SER A 275 5.06 4.53 2.29
N VAL A 276 5.07 4.42 0.96
CA VAL A 276 6.09 3.65 0.23
C VAL A 276 7.47 4.27 0.37
N PHE A 277 7.59 5.60 0.40
CA PHE A 277 8.87 6.24 0.70
C PHE A 277 9.40 5.81 2.07
N TRP A 278 8.58 5.85 3.12
CA TRP A 278 8.98 5.45 4.46
C TRP A 278 9.21 3.95 4.61
N PHE A 279 8.46 3.13 3.88
CA PHE A 279 8.73 1.70 3.72
C PHE A 279 10.14 1.50 3.17
N LEU A 280 10.52 2.16 2.07
CA LEU A 280 11.85 2.06 1.48
C LEU A 280 12.95 2.51 2.46
N GLN A 281 12.73 3.59 3.22
CA GLN A 281 13.68 4.03 4.25
C GLN A 281 13.94 2.93 5.31
N ARG A 282 12.89 2.28 5.79
CA ARG A 282 13.00 1.19 6.77
C ARG A 282 13.55 -0.10 6.16
N PHE A 283 13.13 -0.41 4.94
CA PHE A 283 13.60 -1.56 4.18
C PHE A 283 15.12 -1.48 3.97
N PHE A 284 15.64 -0.34 3.56
CA PHE A 284 17.07 -0.13 3.41
C PHE A 284 17.83 -0.12 4.76
N LYS A 285 17.22 0.26 5.88
CA LYS A 285 17.83 0.10 7.22
C LYS A 285 17.99 -1.37 7.59
N LYS A 286 17.03 -2.23 7.19
CA LYS A 286 17.05 -3.68 7.39
C LYS A 286 18.00 -4.39 6.41
N HIS A 287 17.97 -4.00 5.14
CA HIS A 287 18.75 -4.56 4.03
C HIS A 287 19.85 -3.60 3.60
N ARG A 288 20.86 -3.44 4.45
CA ARG A 288 21.94 -2.44 4.25
C ARG A 288 22.76 -2.71 2.99
N GLU A 289 22.88 -3.97 2.60
CA GLU A 289 23.54 -4.45 1.38
C GLU A 289 22.91 -3.94 0.07
N LEU A 290 21.66 -3.45 0.14
CA LEU A 290 20.91 -2.89 -0.99
C LEU A 290 20.98 -1.36 -1.05
N GLN A 291 21.55 -0.69 -0.05
CA GLN A 291 21.68 0.77 -0.05
C GLN A 291 22.53 1.23 -1.26
N GLY A 292 22.07 2.27 -1.94
CA GLY A 292 22.74 2.83 -3.12
C GLY A 292 22.57 2.04 -4.43
N ARG A 293 21.96 0.85 -4.41
CA ARG A 293 21.61 0.11 -5.64
C ARG A 293 20.69 0.94 -6.52
N LYS A 294 20.82 0.80 -7.84
CA LYS A 294 19.84 1.37 -8.78
C LYS A 294 18.46 0.81 -8.42
N LEU A 295 17.50 1.69 -8.18
CA LEU A 295 16.12 1.33 -7.88
C LEU A 295 15.25 1.57 -9.11
N PHE A 296 14.44 0.57 -9.45
CA PHE A 296 13.34 0.68 -10.40
C PHE A 296 12.02 0.44 -9.68
N LEU A 297 11.01 1.25 -9.99
CA LEU A 297 9.65 1.03 -9.51
C LEU A 297 8.82 0.48 -10.66
N VAL A 298 8.22 -0.69 -10.47
CA VAL A 298 7.43 -1.35 -11.51
C VAL A 298 6.07 -1.68 -10.95
N GLY A 299 5.03 -1.54 -11.76
CA GLY A 299 3.68 -1.88 -11.32
C GLY A 299 2.74 -2.04 -12.50
N GLU A 300 1.55 -2.54 -12.19
CA GLU A 300 0.52 -2.88 -13.17
C GLU A 300 -0.84 -2.31 -12.78
N SER A 301 -1.72 -2.04 -13.75
CA SER A 301 -3.10 -1.63 -13.48
C SER A 301 -3.17 -0.28 -12.74
N TYR A 302 -3.79 -0.21 -11.57
CA TYR A 302 -3.72 0.97 -10.70
C TYR A 302 -2.30 1.29 -10.20
N GLY A 303 -1.35 0.36 -10.34
CA GLY A 303 0.07 0.63 -10.26
C GLY A 303 0.52 1.75 -11.21
N GLY A 304 -0.23 2.02 -12.29
CA GLY A 304 -0.07 3.20 -13.15
C GLY A 304 -0.32 4.56 -12.46
N HIS A 305 -1.07 4.59 -11.36
CA HIS A 305 -1.18 5.75 -10.47
C HIS A 305 -0.09 5.76 -9.39
N PHE A 306 0.11 4.61 -8.74
CA PHE A 306 1.05 4.50 -7.62
C PHE A 306 2.51 4.67 -8.05
N VAL A 307 2.96 4.00 -9.10
CA VAL A 307 4.36 4.04 -9.54
C VAL A 307 4.82 5.47 -9.87
N PRO A 308 4.13 6.26 -10.72
CA PRO A 308 4.50 7.66 -10.94
C PRO A 308 4.41 8.50 -9.68
N SER A 309 3.41 8.29 -8.82
CA SER A 309 3.23 9.07 -7.60
C SER A 309 4.34 8.82 -6.58
N VAL A 310 4.74 7.56 -6.38
CA VAL A 310 5.87 7.17 -5.52
C VAL A 310 7.18 7.72 -6.07
N ALA A 311 7.44 7.52 -7.38
CA ALA A 311 8.64 8.03 -8.04
C ALA A 311 8.75 9.56 -7.93
N HIS A 312 7.66 10.27 -8.16
CA HIS A 312 7.60 11.73 -8.05
C HIS A 312 7.79 12.22 -6.62
N TYR A 313 7.23 11.51 -5.64
CA TYR A 313 7.45 11.81 -4.23
C TYR A 313 8.93 11.66 -3.86
N ILE A 314 9.57 10.54 -4.22
CA ILE A 314 11.01 10.30 -4.02
C ILE A 314 11.83 11.40 -4.70
N TRP A 315 11.54 11.70 -5.97
CA TRP A 315 12.23 12.73 -6.73
C TRP A 315 12.10 14.11 -6.06
N LYS A 316 10.89 14.55 -5.73
CA LYS A 316 10.66 15.84 -5.04
C LYS A 316 11.36 15.92 -3.70
N LYS A 317 11.32 14.84 -2.90
CA LYS A 317 12.03 14.79 -1.62
C LYS A 317 13.52 15.01 -1.84
N GLN A 318 14.13 14.27 -2.77
CA GLN A 318 15.57 14.34 -3.00
C GLN A 318 16.05 15.59 -3.73
N HIS A 319 15.24 16.15 -4.64
CA HIS A 319 15.62 17.29 -5.47
C HIS A 319 15.41 18.64 -4.77
N ASN A 320 14.30 18.82 -4.03
CA ASN A 320 13.95 20.11 -3.44
C ASN A 320 14.57 20.36 -2.05
N HIS A 321 15.69 19.68 -1.73
CA HIS A 321 16.33 19.72 -0.40
C HIS A 321 15.39 19.38 0.79
N LEU A 322 14.23 18.77 0.52
CA LEU A 322 13.35 18.20 1.56
C LEU A 322 13.90 16.88 2.11
N PHE A 323 14.88 16.31 1.41
CA PHE A 323 15.78 15.29 1.85
C PHE A 323 17.07 15.98 2.28
N ASP A 324 17.25 16.13 3.59
CA ASP A 324 18.51 16.61 4.12
C ASP A 324 19.54 15.47 4.05
N LYS A 325 20.46 15.53 3.08
CA LYS A 325 21.55 14.55 2.97
C LYS A 325 22.47 14.56 4.20
N ALA A 326 22.42 15.60 5.02
CA ALA A 326 23.16 15.68 6.27
C ALA A 326 22.42 14.99 7.43
N ASP A 327 21.14 14.64 7.27
CA ASP A 327 20.42 13.83 8.26
C ASP A 327 20.91 12.37 8.16
N PRO A 328 21.67 11.86 9.15
CA PRO A 328 22.21 10.51 9.11
C PRO A 328 21.12 9.42 9.19
N ASP A 329 19.88 9.79 9.55
CA ASP A 329 18.77 8.85 9.63
C ASP A 329 18.01 8.65 8.31
N LEU A 330 18.30 9.44 7.28
CA LEU A 330 17.71 9.33 5.94
C LEU A 330 18.65 8.65 4.95
N ILE A 331 18.15 7.66 4.24
CA ILE A 331 18.90 6.87 3.25
C ILE A 331 18.60 7.39 1.84
N PRO A 332 19.62 7.84 1.08
CA PRO A 332 19.43 8.26 -0.31
C PRO A 332 18.91 7.11 -1.19
N ILE A 333 17.91 7.42 -2.01
CA ILE A 333 17.28 6.46 -2.92
C ILE A 333 17.78 6.71 -4.35
N ASN A 334 18.47 5.74 -4.91
CA ASN A 334 19.07 5.85 -6.24
C ASN A 334 18.08 5.45 -7.35
N LEU A 335 16.99 6.21 -7.48
CA LEU A 335 15.89 5.97 -8.42
C LEU A 335 16.35 6.18 -9.88
N HIS A 336 16.21 5.15 -10.72
CA HIS A 336 16.74 5.12 -12.10
C HIS A 336 15.67 5.02 -13.19
N GLY A 337 14.48 4.53 -12.87
CA GLY A 337 13.41 4.41 -13.84
C GLY A 337 12.14 3.82 -13.27
N ILE A 338 11.08 3.92 -14.07
CA ILE A 338 9.78 3.33 -13.78
C ILE A 338 9.30 2.48 -14.96
N ALA A 339 8.63 1.38 -14.68
CA ALA A 339 7.90 0.61 -15.69
C ALA A 339 6.44 0.42 -15.27
N ILE A 340 5.52 0.54 -16.22
CA ILE A 340 4.08 0.51 -15.98
C ILE A 340 3.45 -0.44 -17.01
N GLY A 341 2.93 -1.57 -16.53
CA GLY A 341 2.16 -2.52 -17.32
C GLY A 341 0.69 -2.19 -17.28
N ASN A 342 0.02 -2.17 -18.43
CA ASN A 342 -1.45 -2.07 -18.52
C ASN A 342 -2.02 -1.03 -17.53
N GLY A 343 -1.41 0.15 -17.47
CA GLY A 343 -1.53 1.02 -16.30
C GLY A 343 -2.52 2.15 -16.47
N LEU A 344 -3.43 2.32 -15.51
CA LEU A 344 -4.25 3.52 -15.37
C LEU A 344 -3.32 4.69 -14.99
N THR A 345 -2.85 5.45 -15.98
CA THR A 345 -1.90 6.58 -15.80
C THR A 345 -2.52 7.91 -16.22
N ASP A 346 -3.18 7.92 -17.38
CA ASP A 346 -4.03 9.03 -17.84
C ASP A 346 -5.47 8.57 -17.86
N SER A 347 -6.20 8.88 -16.78
CA SER A 347 -7.62 8.57 -16.64
C SER A 347 -8.43 9.08 -17.84
N VAL A 348 -8.13 10.27 -18.38
CA VAL A 348 -8.87 10.81 -19.52
C VAL A 348 -8.72 9.90 -20.74
N GLU A 349 -7.51 9.42 -21.03
CA GLU A 349 -7.31 8.52 -22.17
C GLU A 349 -7.90 7.13 -21.89
N ILE A 350 -7.69 6.54 -20.71
CA ILE A 350 -8.22 5.22 -20.35
C ILE A 350 -9.74 5.16 -20.51
N TYR A 351 -10.46 6.13 -19.93
CA TYR A 351 -11.91 6.14 -19.98
C TYR A 351 -12.48 6.55 -21.35
N SER A 352 -11.71 7.27 -22.18
CA SER A 352 -12.18 7.72 -23.50
C SER A 352 -11.92 6.72 -24.61
N HIS A 353 -10.93 5.84 -24.45
CA HIS A 353 -10.53 4.85 -25.46
C HIS A 353 -11.16 3.46 -25.23
N THR A 354 -12.06 3.30 -24.26
CA THR A 354 -12.79 2.05 -24.01
C THR A 354 -13.54 1.54 -25.26
N VAL A 355 -14.17 2.44 -26.02
CA VAL A 355 -14.91 2.08 -27.25
C VAL A 355 -14.01 1.52 -28.36
N ASP A 356 -12.73 1.87 -28.38
CA ASP A 356 -11.82 1.41 -29.45
C ASP A 356 -11.58 -0.10 -29.39
N MET A 357 -11.70 -0.72 -28.21
CA MET A 357 -11.66 -2.17 -28.08
C MET A 357 -12.85 -2.86 -28.75
N ALA A 358 -14.03 -2.22 -28.77
CA ALA A 358 -15.19 -2.76 -29.47
C ALA A 358 -15.04 -2.69 -31.00
N VAL A 359 -14.30 -1.71 -31.51
CA VAL A 359 -14.17 -1.45 -32.96
C VAL A 359 -12.95 -2.14 -33.54
N ASN A 360 -11.81 -2.07 -32.84
CA ASN A 360 -10.50 -2.28 -33.43
C ASN A 360 -9.69 -3.42 -32.76
N ASN A 361 -10.26 -4.22 -31.86
CA ASN A 361 -9.46 -5.27 -31.22
C ASN A 361 -8.80 -6.21 -32.26
N ALA A 362 -7.56 -6.61 -31.98
CA ALA A 362 -6.74 -7.38 -32.91
C ALA A 362 -7.22 -8.82 -33.14
N TYR A 363 -8.22 -9.26 -32.37
CA TYR A 363 -8.69 -10.64 -32.31
C TYR A 363 -9.98 -10.88 -33.11
N ASN A 364 -10.54 -9.83 -33.70
CA ASN A 364 -11.80 -9.89 -34.43
C ASN A 364 -12.96 -10.45 -33.57
N ILE A 365 -12.92 -10.14 -32.26
CA ILE A 365 -13.92 -10.55 -31.28
C ILE A 365 -15.00 -9.47 -31.22
N THR A 366 -16.25 -9.87 -31.42
CA THR A 366 -17.40 -8.97 -31.29
C THR A 366 -17.75 -8.78 -29.82
N LEU A 367 -17.43 -7.60 -29.27
CA LEU A 367 -17.74 -7.27 -27.87
C LEU A 367 -19.14 -6.69 -27.66
N VAL A 368 -19.76 -6.14 -28.70
CA VAL A 368 -21.08 -5.51 -28.67
C VAL A 368 -21.76 -5.65 -30.03
N ASN A 369 -23.10 -5.64 -30.06
CA ASN A 369 -23.85 -5.60 -31.32
C ASN A 369 -23.84 -4.19 -31.95
N GLU A 370 -24.33 -4.07 -33.20
CA GLU A 370 -24.32 -2.81 -33.96
C GLU A 370 -25.04 -1.66 -33.23
N THR A 371 -26.19 -1.94 -32.59
CA THR A 371 -26.96 -0.95 -31.83
C THR A 371 -26.18 -0.44 -30.62
N GLN A 372 -25.56 -1.35 -29.87
CA GLN A 372 -24.70 -1.03 -28.74
C GLN A 372 -23.46 -0.24 -29.21
N LEU A 373 -22.81 -0.66 -30.29
CA LEU A 373 -21.65 0.05 -30.85
C LEU A 373 -21.99 1.49 -31.25
N ALA A 374 -23.13 1.72 -31.88
CA ALA A 374 -23.61 3.06 -32.22
C ALA A 374 -23.84 3.91 -30.95
N ALA A 375 -24.41 3.32 -29.90
CA ALA A 375 -24.62 4.00 -28.61
C ALA A 375 -23.30 4.34 -27.90
N LEU A 376 -22.34 3.40 -27.87
CA LEU A 376 -21.01 3.61 -27.29
C LEU A 376 -20.27 4.72 -28.04
N THR A 377 -20.28 4.68 -29.37
CA THR A 377 -19.64 5.69 -30.22
C THR A 377 -20.25 7.08 -29.99
N ALA A 378 -21.58 7.18 -29.88
CA ALA A 378 -22.25 8.45 -29.61
C ALA A 378 -21.97 9.00 -28.20
N ALA A 379 -21.72 8.13 -27.21
CA ALA A 379 -21.44 8.53 -25.83
C ALA A 379 -19.97 8.90 -25.58
N ALA A 380 -19.02 8.41 -26.39
CA ALA A 380 -17.58 8.61 -26.18
C ALA A 380 -17.16 10.09 -26.07
N PRO A 381 -17.62 11.04 -26.91
CA PRO A 381 -17.26 12.46 -26.76
C PRO A 381 -17.70 13.05 -25.42
N LYS A 382 -18.89 12.66 -24.92
CA LYS A 382 -19.40 13.13 -23.64
C LYS A 382 -18.63 12.52 -22.46
N CYS A 383 -18.24 11.26 -22.57
CA CYS A 383 -17.36 10.60 -21.60
C CYS A 383 -16.03 11.36 -21.46
N ARG A 384 -15.38 11.67 -22.58
CA ARG A 384 -14.14 12.45 -22.62
C ARG A 384 -14.30 13.84 -22.00
N ASP A 385 -15.38 14.56 -22.33
CA ASP A 385 -15.69 15.89 -21.77
C ASP A 385 -15.82 15.84 -20.23
N LEU A 386 -16.62 14.90 -19.72
CA LEU A 386 -16.81 14.75 -18.27
C LEU A 386 -15.52 14.37 -17.56
N MET A 387 -14.75 13.43 -18.12
CA MET A 387 -13.49 13.00 -17.51
C MET A 387 -12.43 14.09 -17.54
N THR A 388 -12.40 14.91 -18.60
CA THR A 388 -11.53 16.09 -18.68
C THR A 388 -11.91 17.14 -17.63
N LYS A 389 -13.20 17.42 -17.44
CA LYS A 389 -13.68 18.35 -16.42
C LYS A 389 -13.36 17.87 -14.99
N CYS A 390 -13.48 16.56 -14.74
CA CYS A 390 -13.12 15.93 -13.47
C CYS A 390 -11.68 16.25 -13.03
N GLN A 391 -10.73 16.40 -13.98
CA GLN A 391 -9.33 16.71 -13.66
C GLN A 391 -9.14 18.04 -12.91
N THR A 392 -10.06 19.00 -13.09
CA THR A 392 -10.00 20.33 -12.44
C THR A 392 -11.16 20.60 -11.49
N ASN A 393 -12.21 19.79 -11.53
CA ASN A 393 -13.37 19.91 -10.68
C ASN A 393 -13.83 18.53 -10.20
N THR A 394 -13.40 18.17 -8.99
CA THR A 394 -13.68 16.85 -8.41
C THR A 394 -15.16 16.58 -8.18
N SER A 395 -16.02 17.61 -8.10
CA SER A 395 -17.47 17.43 -7.95
C SER A 395 -18.11 16.73 -9.14
N ILE A 396 -17.45 16.74 -10.31
CA ILE A 396 -17.94 16.10 -11.55
C ILE A 396 -17.47 14.64 -11.64
N CYS A 397 -16.45 14.24 -10.88
CA CYS A 397 -15.84 12.91 -11.04
C CYS A 397 -16.82 11.75 -10.81
N GLN A 398 -17.74 11.87 -9.85
CA GLN A 398 -18.77 10.87 -9.64
C GLN A 398 -19.69 10.73 -10.87
N GLU A 399 -20.10 11.84 -11.48
CA GLU A 399 -20.90 11.84 -12.71
C GLU A 399 -20.10 11.23 -13.86
N ALA A 400 -18.84 11.63 -14.02
CA ALA A 400 -17.95 11.15 -15.06
C ALA A 400 -17.75 9.63 -15.00
N GLY A 401 -17.40 9.10 -13.82
CA GLY A 401 -17.22 7.67 -13.59
C GLY A 401 -18.52 6.89 -13.80
N SER A 402 -19.65 7.39 -13.30
CA SER A 402 -20.96 6.75 -13.49
C SER A 402 -21.39 6.71 -14.96
N PHE A 403 -21.12 7.81 -15.69
CA PHE A 403 -21.41 7.88 -17.12
C PHE A 403 -20.55 6.90 -17.91
N TRP A 404 -19.24 6.84 -17.65
CA TRP A 404 -18.35 5.86 -18.26
C TRP A 404 -18.81 4.42 -17.98
N GLN A 405 -19.03 4.10 -16.70
CA GLN A 405 -19.41 2.76 -16.28
C GLN A 405 -20.67 2.29 -17.03
N THR A 406 -21.70 3.14 -17.10
CA THR A 406 -23.01 2.76 -17.67
C THR A 406 -23.09 2.87 -19.20
N LYS A 407 -22.34 3.78 -19.82
CA LYS A 407 -22.45 4.08 -21.26
C LYS A 407 -21.30 3.58 -22.11
N GLN A 408 -20.18 3.19 -21.50
CA GLN A 408 -19.02 2.67 -22.21
C GLN A 408 -18.70 1.26 -21.75
N TYR A 409 -18.53 1.06 -20.45
CA TYR A 409 -17.90 -0.16 -19.94
C TYR A 409 -18.86 -1.34 -19.72
N SER A 410 -19.95 -1.16 -18.98
CA SER A 410 -20.91 -2.24 -18.69
C SER A 410 -21.43 -2.98 -19.92
N PRO A 411 -21.77 -2.34 -21.06
CA PRO A 411 -22.20 -3.06 -22.25
C PRO A 411 -21.17 -4.04 -22.81
N LEU A 412 -19.87 -3.76 -22.65
CA LEU A 412 -18.79 -4.64 -23.12
C LEU A 412 -18.66 -5.91 -22.28
N LEU A 413 -19.09 -5.84 -21.01
CA LEU A 413 -19.05 -6.96 -20.07
C LEU A 413 -20.22 -7.94 -20.24
N GLU A 414 -21.27 -7.56 -20.99
CA GLU A 414 -22.45 -8.42 -21.23
C GLU A 414 -22.12 -9.68 -22.03
N THR A 415 -20.95 -9.71 -22.69
CA THR A 415 -20.43 -10.88 -23.42
C THR A 415 -20.08 -12.05 -22.52
N GLY A 416 -19.83 -11.81 -21.22
CA GLY A 416 -19.26 -12.81 -20.31
C GLY A 416 -17.74 -13.01 -20.45
N LEU A 417 -17.09 -12.26 -21.33
CA LEU A 417 -15.64 -12.29 -21.50
C LEU A 417 -14.95 -11.54 -20.35
N SER A 418 -13.73 -11.96 -20.03
CA SER A 418 -12.94 -11.35 -18.97
C SER A 418 -12.52 -9.93 -19.36
N PRO A 419 -12.69 -8.93 -18.48
CA PRO A 419 -12.18 -7.59 -18.72
C PRO A 419 -10.64 -7.52 -18.74
N TYR A 420 -9.97 -8.55 -18.22
CA TYR A 420 -8.51 -8.63 -18.22
C TYR A 420 -7.96 -9.32 -19.47
N ASP A 421 -8.78 -10.09 -20.18
CA ASP A 421 -8.38 -10.72 -21.44
C ASP A 421 -9.64 -11.08 -22.23
N ILE A 422 -9.92 -10.31 -23.28
CA ILE A 422 -11.14 -10.48 -24.09
C ILE A 422 -11.20 -11.82 -24.83
N ARG A 423 -10.14 -12.62 -24.81
CA ARG A 423 -10.09 -13.96 -25.42
C ARG A 423 -10.55 -15.05 -24.48
N LYS A 424 -10.72 -14.74 -23.18
CA LYS A 424 -11.03 -15.69 -22.12
C LYS A 424 -12.42 -15.39 -21.55
N GLU A 425 -13.13 -16.44 -21.15
CA GLU A 425 -14.37 -16.32 -20.40
C GLU A 425 -14.05 -16.02 -18.93
N CYS A 426 -14.90 -15.23 -18.26
CA CYS A 426 -14.87 -15.15 -16.81
C CYS A 426 -15.69 -16.30 -16.24
N GLU A 427 -15.09 -17.15 -15.40
CA GLU A 427 -15.73 -18.38 -14.87
C GLU A 427 -16.94 -18.09 -13.97
N THR A 428 -17.08 -16.85 -13.49
CA THR A 428 -18.17 -16.38 -12.63
C THR A 428 -18.80 -15.10 -13.18
N ALA A 429 -19.68 -14.45 -12.40
CA ALA A 429 -20.21 -13.14 -12.76
C ALA A 429 -19.08 -12.12 -12.99
N VAL A 430 -19.12 -11.43 -14.13
CA VAL A 430 -18.18 -10.33 -14.51
C VAL A 430 -18.12 -9.19 -13.50
N SER A 431 -19.12 -9.09 -12.61
CA SER A 431 -19.13 -8.15 -11.48
C SER A 431 -18.13 -8.50 -10.38
N ASP A 432 -17.71 -9.76 -10.29
CA ASP A 432 -16.64 -10.19 -9.39
C ASP A 432 -15.30 -10.12 -10.12
N SER A 433 -14.72 -8.92 -10.10
CA SER A 433 -13.42 -8.65 -10.72
C SER A 433 -12.30 -9.54 -10.18
N VAL A 434 -12.42 -10.08 -8.96
CA VAL A 434 -11.45 -11.02 -8.40
C VAL A 434 -11.56 -12.38 -9.08
N ALA A 435 -12.78 -12.83 -9.32
CA ALA A 435 -13.03 -14.14 -9.89
C ALA A 435 -12.72 -14.21 -11.41
N CYS A 436 -12.63 -13.05 -12.09
CA CYS A 436 -12.10 -13.00 -13.46
C CYS A 436 -10.56 -13.01 -13.53
N GLN A 437 -9.85 -12.93 -12.39
CA GLN A 437 -8.40 -13.05 -12.34
C GLN A 437 -7.98 -14.51 -12.25
N LEU A 438 -7.05 -14.91 -13.12
CA LEU A 438 -6.59 -16.29 -13.20
C LEU A 438 -5.87 -16.72 -11.91
N LYS A 439 -5.97 -18.02 -11.57
CA LYS A 439 -5.24 -18.69 -10.47
C LYS A 439 -5.59 -18.22 -9.05
N MET A 440 -6.61 -17.40 -8.89
CA MET A 440 -6.99 -16.80 -7.60
C MET A 440 -7.27 -17.79 -6.46
N PRO A 441 -8.13 -18.82 -6.65
CA PRO A 441 -8.48 -19.74 -5.56
C PRO A 441 -7.26 -20.47 -4.97
N LYS A 442 -6.34 -20.94 -5.84
CA LYS A 442 -5.15 -21.68 -5.40
C LYS A 442 -4.10 -20.78 -4.73
N ILE A 443 -3.91 -19.55 -5.21
CA ILE A 443 -2.98 -18.60 -4.58
C ILE A 443 -3.47 -18.24 -3.19
N LYS A 444 -4.76 -17.94 -3.04
CA LYS A 444 -5.36 -17.70 -1.73
C LYS A 444 -5.19 -18.91 -0.79
N ALA A 445 -5.54 -20.11 -1.25
CA ALA A 445 -5.40 -21.33 -0.45
C ALA A 445 -3.95 -21.59 -0.01
N TYR A 446 -2.97 -21.31 -0.87
CA TYR A 446 -1.54 -21.42 -0.54
C TYR A 446 -1.13 -20.40 0.53
N LEU A 447 -1.46 -19.12 0.32
CA LEU A 447 -1.11 -18.02 1.24
C LEU A 447 -1.82 -18.13 2.59
N ASP A 448 -3.02 -18.70 2.63
CA ASP A 448 -3.76 -18.96 3.87
C ASP A 448 -3.33 -20.24 4.60
N SER A 449 -2.47 -21.08 3.99
CA SER A 449 -2.01 -22.30 4.65
C SER A 449 -1.15 -21.99 5.89
N PRO A 450 -1.36 -22.69 7.03
CA PRO A 450 -0.64 -22.38 8.27
C PRO A 450 0.89 -22.43 8.13
N GLN A 451 1.40 -23.38 7.35
CA GLN A 451 2.83 -23.58 7.13
C GLN A 451 3.44 -22.42 6.32
N VAL A 452 2.72 -21.92 5.31
CA VAL A 452 3.17 -20.76 4.52
C VAL A 452 3.11 -19.51 5.38
N ARG A 453 2.05 -19.29 6.16
CA ARG A 453 1.94 -18.14 7.06
C ARG A 453 3.06 -18.11 8.10
N GLU A 454 3.34 -19.24 8.74
CA GLU A 454 4.45 -19.37 9.68
C GLU A 454 5.79 -19.05 9.01
N PHE A 455 6.04 -19.60 7.82
CA PHE A 455 7.23 -19.33 7.02
C PHE A 455 7.38 -17.84 6.71
N LEU A 456 6.29 -17.20 6.27
CA LEU A 456 6.27 -15.80 5.90
C LEU A 456 6.34 -14.84 7.10
N GLY A 457 6.18 -15.36 8.32
CA GLY A 457 6.12 -14.56 9.54
C GLY A 457 4.79 -13.84 9.73
N VAL A 458 3.71 -14.39 9.18
CA VAL A 458 2.34 -13.91 9.34
C VAL A 458 1.71 -14.63 10.55
N ASP A 459 1.23 -13.85 11.52
CA ASP A 459 0.61 -14.39 12.73
C ASP A 459 -0.63 -15.26 12.39
N PRO A 460 -0.81 -16.44 13.01
CA PRO A 460 -1.99 -17.27 12.79
C PRO A 460 -3.32 -16.58 13.16
N SER A 461 -3.29 -15.60 14.05
CA SER A 461 -4.46 -14.78 14.43
C SER A 461 -4.75 -13.63 13.47
N PHE A 462 -3.83 -13.33 12.56
CA PHE A 462 -4.09 -12.38 11.48
C PHE A 462 -5.20 -12.92 10.57
N GLY A 463 -6.00 -12.03 9.99
CA GLY A 463 -7.11 -12.42 9.12
C GLY A 463 -6.67 -13.25 7.90
N GLU A 464 -7.65 -13.68 7.11
CA GLU A 464 -7.37 -14.28 5.81
C GLU A 464 -6.60 -13.30 4.92
N TRP A 465 -5.79 -13.82 4.01
CA TRP A 465 -5.16 -13.01 2.97
C TRP A 465 -6.25 -12.39 2.08
N VAL A 466 -6.18 -11.07 1.92
CA VAL A 466 -7.17 -10.27 1.18
C VAL A 466 -6.58 -9.87 -0.16
N MET A 467 -7.05 -10.50 -1.24
CA MET A 467 -6.54 -10.13 -2.56
C MET A 467 -6.87 -8.69 -2.91
N LEU A 468 -8.15 -8.32 -2.93
CA LEU A 468 -8.62 -6.98 -3.21
C LEU A 468 -9.46 -6.48 -2.04
N ASN A 469 -9.07 -5.36 -1.45
CA ASN A 469 -9.87 -4.69 -0.44
C ASN A 469 -10.86 -3.70 -1.09
N TYR A 470 -12.12 -4.14 -1.24
CA TYR A 470 -13.17 -3.34 -1.89
C TYR A 470 -13.48 -2.01 -1.18
N THR A 471 -13.28 -1.92 0.13
CA THR A 471 -13.47 -0.66 0.86
C THR A 471 -12.39 0.34 0.46
N ILE A 472 -11.13 -0.08 0.40
CA ILE A 472 -10.03 0.77 -0.08
C ILE A 472 -10.30 1.17 -1.53
N ASN A 473 -10.60 0.18 -2.38
CA ASN A 473 -10.90 0.40 -3.78
C ASN A 473 -11.96 1.48 -4.01
N ALA A 474 -13.11 1.35 -3.36
CA ALA A 474 -14.22 2.29 -3.48
C ALA A 474 -13.85 3.72 -3.01
N ASN A 475 -13.02 3.86 -1.98
CA ASN A 475 -12.62 5.16 -1.47
C ASN A 475 -11.69 5.94 -2.43
N PHE A 476 -10.85 5.25 -3.22
CA PHE A 476 -10.04 5.91 -4.26
C PHE A 476 -10.90 6.54 -5.37
N PHE A 477 -12.06 5.94 -5.67
CA PHE A 477 -13.03 6.48 -6.63
C PHE A 477 -14.16 7.27 -5.96
N GLY A 478 -14.04 7.54 -4.66
CA GLY A 478 -15.06 8.17 -3.83
C GLY A 478 -14.71 9.60 -3.40
N ALA A 479 -15.71 10.27 -2.83
CA ALA A 479 -15.53 11.58 -2.24
C ALA A 479 -14.62 11.53 -0.99
N PRO A 480 -13.88 12.61 -0.68
CA PRO A 480 -13.85 13.88 -1.42
C PRO A 480 -12.78 13.94 -2.52
N HIS A 481 -11.95 12.90 -2.65
CA HIS A 481 -10.70 12.99 -3.41
C HIS A 481 -10.81 12.51 -4.85
N TYR A 482 -11.52 11.41 -5.09
CA TYR A 482 -11.66 10.81 -6.43
C TYR A 482 -10.31 10.53 -7.11
N SER A 483 -9.26 10.21 -6.34
CA SER A 483 -7.89 10.03 -6.83
C SER A 483 -7.80 9.09 -8.04
N GLY A 484 -8.62 8.03 -8.08
CA GLY A 484 -8.69 7.11 -9.23
C GLY A 484 -9.16 7.71 -10.55
N PHE A 485 -9.81 8.87 -10.53
CA PHE A 485 -10.20 9.59 -11.74
C PHE A 485 -9.22 10.72 -12.11
N ILE A 486 -8.23 11.03 -11.28
CA ILE A 486 -7.29 12.13 -11.51
C ILE A 486 -6.01 11.58 -12.14
N SER A 487 -5.69 12.07 -13.34
CA SER A 487 -4.50 11.63 -14.07
C SER A 487 -3.20 12.00 -13.35
N VAL A 488 -2.25 11.07 -13.38
CA VAL A 488 -0.87 11.29 -12.90
C VAL A 488 0.15 11.37 -14.04
N ALA A 489 -0.30 11.51 -15.30
CA ALA A 489 0.57 11.54 -16.48
C ALA A 489 1.55 12.73 -16.49
N ASN A 490 1.19 13.83 -15.82
CA ASN A 490 2.11 14.95 -15.57
C ASN A 490 3.30 14.54 -14.69
N LYS A 491 3.10 13.64 -13.71
CA LYS A 491 4.20 13.12 -12.87
C LYS A 491 5.18 12.31 -13.72
N VAL A 492 4.70 11.53 -14.69
CA VAL A 492 5.55 10.80 -15.65
C VAL A 492 6.35 11.77 -16.52
N SER A 493 5.72 12.84 -16.98
CA SER A 493 6.37 13.89 -17.77
C SER A 493 7.52 14.56 -16.99
N ASP A 494 7.29 14.95 -15.74
CA ASP A 494 8.32 15.52 -14.86
C ASP A 494 9.50 14.55 -14.66
N LEU A 495 9.22 13.26 -14.47
CA LEU A 495 10.25 12.23 -14.25
C LEU A 495 11.13 12.00 -15.48
N LEU A 496 10.55 12.03 -16.69
CA LEU A 496 11.30 11.95 -17.95
C LEU A 496 12.31 13.10 -18.08
N ASP A 497 11.86 14.33 -17.82
CA ASP A 497 12.72 15.52 -17.85
C ASP A 497 13.76 15.49 -16.72
N ALA A 498 13.42 14.92 -15.57
CA ALA A 498 14.33 14.78 -14.43
C ALA A 498 15.48 13.78 -14.64
N GLY A 499 15.46 12.94 -15.67
CA GLY A 499 16.53 11.95 -15.86
C GLY A 499 16.08 10.52 -16.08
N LEU A 500 14.86 10.19 -15.65
CA LEU A 500 14.46 8.80 -15.47
C LEU A 500 14.03 8.17 -16.78
N ARG A 501 14.25 6.86 -16.88
CA ARG A 501 13.73 6.05 -17.97
C ARG A 501 12.33 5.56 -17.63
N VAL A 502 11.44 5.61 -18.61
CA VAL A 502 10.05 5.17 -18.47
C VAL A 502 9.77 4.09 -19.52
N LEU A 503 9.30 2.94 -19.06
CA LEU A 503 8.73 1.90 -19.91
C LEU A 503 7.22 1.83 -19.67
N LEU A 504 6.43 2.06 -20.71
CA LEU A 504 5.00 1.76 -20.72
C LEU A 504 4.83 0.49 -21.55
N TYR A 505 4.22 -0.54 -21.00
CA TYR A 505 3.91 -1.77 -21.74
C TYR A 505 2.45 -2.16 -21.57
N VAL A 506 1.88 -2.81 -22.56
CA VAL A 506 0.46 -3.15 -22.57
C VAL A 506 0.20 -4.42 -23.36
N GLY A 507 -0.58 -5.34 -22.81
CA GLY A 507 -1.13 -6.47 -23.54
C GLY A 507 -2.28 -6.06 -24.47
N ASP A 508 -2.26 -6.52 -25.71
CA ASP A 508 -3.24 -6.16 -26.74
C ASP A 508 -4.65 -6.78 -26.57
N ALA A 509 -4.81 -7.71 -25.62
CA ALA A 509 -6.10 -8.33 -25.28
C ALA A 509 -6.77 -7.74 -24.03
N ASP A 510 -6.15 -6.78 -23.35
CA ASP A 510 -6.72 -6.12 -22.17
C ASP A 510 -7.83 -5.13 -22.55
N LEU A 511 -9.02 -5.29 -21.94
CA LEU A 511 -10.14 -4.37 -22.12
C LEU A 511 -10.05 -3.16 -21.20
N LEU A 512 -9.64 -3.38 -19.95
CA LEU A 512 -9.73 -2.40 -18.87
C LEU A 512 -8.70 -1.28 -19.06
N CYS A 513 -7.42 -1.64 -19.21
CA CYS A 513 -6.33 -0.69 -19.43
C CYS A 513 -5.72 -0.89 -20.82
N ASN A 514 -6.58 -0.75 -21.82
CA ASN A 514 -6.34 -1.20 -23.18
C ASN A 514 -5.20 -0.51 -23.93
N ILE A 515 -4.73 -1.20 -24.97
CA ILE A 515 -3.64 -0.78 -25.85
C ILE A 515 -3.81 0.62 -26.46
N TYR A 516 -5.03 1.02 -26.82
CA TYR A 516 -5.32 2.33 -27.42
C TYR A 516 -5.11 3.46 -26.43
N ALA A 517 -5.61 3.28 -25.20
CA ALA A 517 -5.43 4.25 -24.13
C ALA A 517 -3.96 4.42 -23.72
N ILE A 518 -3.21 3.32 -23.57
CA ILE A 518 -1.80 3.39 -23.17
C ILE A 518 -0.95 4.02 -24.28
N LYS A 519 -1.24 3.72 -25.54
CA LYS A 519 -0.60 4.37 -26.69
C LYS A 519 -0.89 5.87 -26.73
N ALA A 520 -2.16 6.27 -26.61
CA ALA A 520 -2.57 7.67 -26.57
C ALA A 520 -1.92 8.41 -25.38
N THR A 521 -1.82 7.74 -24.22
CA THR A 521 -1.10 8.27 -23.05
C THR A 521 0.36 8.55 -23.39
N ALA A 522 1.07 7.57 -23.96
CA ALA A 522 2.49 7.72 -24.33
C ALA A 522 2.72 8.87 -25.32
N GLU A 523 1.84 9.03 -26.31
CA GLU A 523 1.93 10.09 -27.34
C GLU A 523 1.59 11.49 -26.79
N LYS A 524 0.79 11.56 -25.72
CA LYS A 524 0.32 12.80 -25.07
C LYS A 524 1.28 13.35 -24.02
N LEU A 525 2.17 12.54 -23.46
CA LEU A 525 3.14 12.99 -22.45
C LEU A 525 3.93 14.21 -22.94
N LYS A 526 4.09 15.22 -22.07
CA LYS A 526 4.73 16.49 -22.40
C LYS A 526 6.08 16.62 -21.71
N TRP A 527 7.14 16.31 -22.42
CA TRP A 527 8.52 16.32 -21.93
C TRP A 527 9.46 16.74 -23.07
N SER A 528 10.73 16.98 -22.74
CA SER A 528 11.75 17.45 -23.70
C SER A 528 11.94 16.56 -24.95
N GLY A 529 11.56 15.28 -24.89
CA GLY A 529 11.63 14.34 -26.01
C GLY A 529 10.31 14.02 -26.71
N SER A 530 9.19 14.69 -26.38
CA SER A 530 7.86 14.38 -26.93
C SER A 530 7.81 14.39 -28.45
N GLU A 531 8.36 15.42 -29.10
CA GLU A 531 8.35 15.53 -30.57
C GLU A 531 9.13 14.38 -31.23
N GLY A 532 10.29 14.03 -30.66
CA GLY A 532 11.11 12.94 -31.16
C GLY A 532 10.46 11.57 -30.97
N PHE A 533 9.77 11.36 -29.85
CA PHE A 533 8.99 10.14 -29.63
C PHE A 533 7.85 10.02 -30.64
N ASN A 534 7.08 11.08 -30.87
CA ASN A 534 5.96 11.08 -31.82
C ASN A 534 6.42 11.01 -33.29
N ALA A 535 7.62 11.48 -33.60
CA ALA A 535 8.23 11.31 -34.93
C ALA A 535 8.84 9.90 -35.14
N THR A 536 9.11 9.16 -34.07
CA THR A 536 9.72 7.82 -34.15
C THR A 536 8.68 6.80 -34.62
N LYS A 537 8.99 6.10 -35.71
CA LYS A 537 8.11 5.03 -36.21
C LYS A 537 8.11 3.84 -35.26
N GLU A 538 6.92 3.35 -35.00
CA GLU A 538 6.72 2.06 -34.33
C GLU A 538 7.21 0.92 -35.23
N ARG A 539 7.86 -0.08 -34.62
CA ARG A 539 8.44 -1.24 -35.31
C ARG A 539 8.12 -2.54 -34.58
N LEU A 540 8.37 -3.68 -35.22
CA LEU A 540 8.24 -4.98 -34.57
C LEU A 540 9.19 -5.10 -33.37
N TYR A 541 8.70 -5.68 -32.29
CA TYR A 541 9.51 -6.05 -31.14
C TYR A 541 10.28 -7.33 -31.46
N LEU A 542 11.60 -7.32 -31.27
CA LEU A 542 12.46 -8.49 -31.52
C LEU A 542 13.01 -9.01 -30.19
N THR A 543 12.66 -10.23 -29.82
CA THR A 543 13.22 -10.88 -28.62
C THR A 543 14.55 -11.53 -28.93
N ALA A 544 15.43 -11.67 -27.93
CA ALA A 544 16.67 -12.41 -28.10
C ALA A 544 16.45 -13.89 -28.46
N SER A 545 15.32 -14.46 -28.03
CA SER A 545 14.91 -15.84 -28.30
C SER A 545 14.23 -16.04 -29.66
N GLY A 546 13.87 -14.97 -30.37
CA GLY A 546 13.22 -15.04 -31.67
C GLY A 546 11.72 -15.34 -31.63
N ILE A 547 11.00 -14.92 -30.58
CA ILE A 547 9.54 -15.03 -30.50
C ILE A 547 8.93 -14.30 -31.70
N ALA A 548 8.25 -15.06 -32.56
CA ALA A 548 7.53 -14.50 -33.70
C ALA A 548 6.31 -13.70 -33.21
N ASN A 549 6.03 -12.56 -33.86
CA ASN A 549 4.89 -11.70 -33.53
C ASN A 549 4.85 -11.25 -32.06
N ALA A 550 6.01 -11.03 -31.41
CA ALA A 550 6.08 -10.59 -30.02
C ALA A 550 5.33 -9.29 -29.69
N GLY A 551 5.13 -8.42 -30.69
CA GLY A 551 4.50 -7.13 -30.48
C GLY A 551 5.11 -6.02 -31.30
N THR A 552 4.88 -4.79 -30.86
CA THR A 552 5.51 -3.61 -31.42
C THR A 552 6.18 -2.76 -30.34
N VAL A 553 7.16 -1.96 -30.75
CA VAL A 553 7.87 -1.03 -29.89
C VAL A 553 8.03 0.32 -30.55
N ARG A 554 7.85 1.37 -29.75
CA ARG A 554 8.29 2.73 -30.06
C ARG A 554 9.18 3.19 -28.91
N SER A 555 10.44 3.50 -29.21
CA SER A 555 11.41 3.92 -28.20
C SER A 555 12.17 5.14 -28.70
N TYR A 556 12.18 6.21 -27.90
CA TYR A 556 12.93 7.42 -28.19
C TYR A 556 13.50 7.99 -26.89
N SER A 557 14.83 8.15 -26.84
CA SER A 557 15.55 8.66 -25.67
C SER A 557 15.18 7.87 -24.40
N ARG A 558 14.40 8.46 -23.48
CA ARG A 558 14.07 7.87 -22.16
C ARG A 558 12.68 7.24 -22.09
N LEU A 559 11.83 7.40 -23.11
CA LEU A 559 10.50 6.82 -23.15
C LEU A 559 10.46 5.64 -24.10
N THR A 560 9.97 4.51 -23.62
CA THR A 560 9.68 3.32 -24.43
C THR A 560 8.23 2.91 -24.22
N TYR A 561 7.52 2.66 -25.32
CA TYR A 561 6.20 2.06 -25.36
C TYR A 561 6.31 0.69 -26.04
N VAL A 562 5.77 -0.36 -25.42
CA VAL A 562 5.71 -1.72 -25.97
C VAL A 562 4.27 -2.21 -25.98
N ALA A 563 3.75 -2.53 -27.17
CA ALA A 563 2.54 -3.33 -27.29
C ALA A 563 2.94 -4.79 -27.32
N VAL A 564 2.45 -5.59 -26.38
CA VAL A 564 2.73 -7.01 -26.26
C VAL A 564 1.57 -7.78 -26.87
N HIS A 565 1.86 -8.53 -27.94
CA HIS A 565 0.82 -9.35 -28.55
C HIS A 565 0.52 -10.58 -27.71
N ASN A 566 -0.71 -11.08 -27.84
CA ASN A 566 -1.16 -12.29 -27.19
C ASN A 566 -1.14 -12.24 -25.66
N ALA A 567 -1.23 -11.05 -25.07
CA ALA A 567 -1.30 -10.85 -23.63
C ALA A 567 -2.52 -10.00 -23.24
N GLY A 568 -3.13 -10.35 -22.11
CA GLY A 568 -4.16 -9.54 -21.46
C GLY A 568 -3.56 -8.51 -20.50
N HIS A 569 -4.21 -8.35 -19.36
CA HIS A 569 -3.87 -7.38 -18.32
C HIS A 569 -2.56 -7.73 -17.63
N MET A 570 -2.39 -8.99 -17.20
CA MET A 570 -1.19 -9.49 -16.53
C MET A 570 -0.17 -10.00 -17.55
N VAL A 571 0.53 -9.08 -18.24
CA VAL A 571 1.48 -9.42 -19.30
C VAL A 571 2.52 -10.47 -18.89
N PRO A 572 3.16 -10.41 -17.71
CA PRO A 572 4.13 -11.44 -17.32
C PRO A 572 3.47 -12.80 -17.04
N GLY A 573 2.18 -12.84 -16.73
CA GLY A 573 1.41 -14.08 -16.59
C GLY A 573 1.08 -14.75 -17.93
N ASP A 574 0.79 -13.98 -18.97
CA ASP A 574 0.40 -14.48 -20.29
C ASP A 574 1.59 -14.69 -21.25
N GLN A 575 2.59 -13.81 -21.20
CA GLN A 575 3.78 -13.82 -22.05
C GLN A 575 5.07 -13.73 -21.20
N PRO A 576 5.34 -14.73 -20.33
CA PRO A 576 6.38 -14.64 -19.31
C PRO A 576 7.80 -14.44 -19.87
N GLU A 577 8.14 -15.16 -20.95
CA GLU A 577 9.45 -15.06 -21.59
C GLU A 577 9.68 -13.66 -22.19
N LEU A 578 8.69 -13.14 -22.90
CA LEU A 578 8.72 -11.81 -23.50
C LEU A 578 8.77 -10.71 -22.43
N ALA A 579 8.00 -10.86 -21.35
CA ALA A 579 8.01 -9.93 -20.23
C ALA A 579 9.38 -9.86 -19.55
N LEU A 580 10.06 -11.01 -19.40
CA LEU A 580 11.43 -11.06 -18.90
C LEU A 580 12.42 -10.40 -19.87
N ASP A 581 12.35 -10.66 -21.18
CA ASP A 581 13.21 -10.02 -22.20
C ASP A 581 13.06 -8.49 -22.15
N MET A 582 11.83 -7.99 -22.18
CA MET A 582 11.49 -6.58 -22.11
C MET A 582 12.02 -5.91 -20.83
N THR A 583 11.78 -6.52 -19.67
CA THR A 583 12.21 -5.98 -18.39
C THR A 583 13.73 -6.03 -18.25
N SER A 584 14.37 -7.08 -18.77
CA SER A 584 15.84 -7.19 -18.82
C SER A 584 16.46 -6.05 -19.60
N LYS A 585 15.96 -5.78 -20.82
CA LYS A 585 16.45 -4.68 -21.66
C LYS A 585 16.23 -3.33 -20.99
N PHE A 586 15.05 -3.13 -20.39
CA PHE A 586 14.77 -1.92 -19.61
C PHE A 586 15.78 -1.73 -18.49
N ILE A 587 15.94 -2.71 -17.60
CA ILE A 587 16.81 -2.60 -16.43
C ILE A 587 18.27 -2.37 -16.84
N ARG A 588 18.75 -3.09 -17.86
CA ARG A 588 20.15 -3.05 -18.33
C ARG A 588 20.46 -1.87 -19.26
N ASN A 589 19.45 -1.13 -19.70
CA ASN A 589 19.61 -0.04 -20.69
C ASN A 589 20.08 -0.54 -22.05
N GLU A 590 19.49 -1.65 -22.49
CA GLU A 590 19.71 -2.22 -23.81
C GLU A 590 18.64 -1.70 -24.80
N THR A 591 18.93 -1.83 -26.09
CA THR A 591 18.00 -1.46 -27.15
C THR A 591 16.84 -2.45 -27.23
N PHE A 592 15.62 -1.94 -27.31
CA PHE A 592 14.40 -2.76 -27.42
C PHE A 592 14.22 -3.46 -28.75
#